data_AF-A0A5A7WW66-F1
#
_entry.id   AF-A0A5A7WW66-F1
#
_cell.length_a   1.000
_cell.length_b   1.000
_cell.length_c   1.000
_cell.angle_alpha   90.00
_cell.angle_beta   90.00
_cell.angle_gamma   90.00
#
_symmetry.space_group_name_H-M   'P 1'
#
loop_
_entity.id
_entity.type
_entity.pdbx_description
1 polymer ?
#
loop_
_entity_poly.entity_id
_entity_poly.type
_entity_poly.pdbx_seq_one_letter_code
_entity_poly.pdbx_strand_id
1 'polypeptide(L)' 'MIAREPKLVASVLPANFATLGHDVEQIEQAGIDRIQWDVMDGRFVPNITFGP' A
#
# COMPACT_ATOMS: atom_id res chain seq x y z
N MET A 1 -13.05 -10.44 26.65
CA MET A 1 -12.09 -10.36 25.51
C MET A 1 -12.74 -9.49 24.46
N ILE A 2 -12.29 -8.25 24.26
CA ILE A 2 -12.77 -7.42 23.14
C ILE A 2 -12.00 -7.89 21.91
N ALA A 3 -12.67 -8.53 20.97
CA ALA A 3 -12.08 -8.84 19.68
C ALA A 3 -11.84 -7.52 18.94
N ARG A 4 -10.62 -7.29 18.45
CA ARG A 4 -10.35 -6.17 17.53
C ARG A 4 -10.86 -6.54 16.14
N GLU A 5 -11.49 -5.57 15.47
CA GLU A 5 -11.86 -5.72 14.06
C GLU A 5 -10.59 -5.84 13.20
N PRO A 6 -10.57 -6.79 12.24
CA PRO A 6 -9.50 -6.87 11.24
C PRO A 6 -9.39 -5.57 10.44
N LYS A 7 -8.17 -5.21 10.06
CA LYS A 7 -7.87 -4.03 9.23
C LYS A 7 -7.32 -4.46 7.89
N LEU A 8 -7.83 -3.86 6.82
CA LEU A 8 -7.40 -4.09 5.45
C LEU A 8 -6.41 -3.00 5.05
N VAL A 9 -5.28 -3.40 4.49
CA VAL A 9 -4.21 -2.50 4.08
C VAL A 9 -3.82 -2.85 2.65
N ALA A 10 -3.97 -1.90 1.73
CA ALA A 10 -3.64 -2.12 0.32
C ALA A 10 -2.15 -1.86 0.08
N SER A 11 -1.44 -2.81 -0.54
CA SER A 11 -0.07 -2.59 -1.01
C SER A 11 -0.08 -1.60 -2.17
N VAL A 12 0.84 -0.64 -2.15
CA VAL A 12 1.04 0.33 -3.24
C VAL A 12 1.86 -0.24 -4.40
N LEU A 13 2.58 -1.36 -4.20
CA LEU A 13 3.44 -1.95 -5.23
C LEU A 13 2.76 -2.24 -6.58
N PRO A 14 1.50 -2.75 -6.63
CA PRO A 14 0.82 -2.99 -7.89
C PRO A 14 0.07 -1.76 -8.45
N ALA A 15 0.11 -0.61 -7.77
CA ALA A 15 -0.60 0.59 -8.21
C ALA A 15 0.00 1.15 -9.51
N ASN A 16 -0.83 1.82 -10.29
CA ASN A 16 -0.38 2.61 -11.42
C ASN A 16 0.16 3.97 -10.94
N PHE A 17 1.48 4.06 -10.77
CA PHE A 17 2.14 5.28 -10.30
C PHE A 17 1.96 6.49 -11.22
N ALA A 18 1.63 6.31 -12.51
CA ALA A 18 1.31 7.42 -13.41
C ALA A 18 -0.02 8.11 -13.06
N THR A 19 -0.91 7.39 -12.37
CA THR A 19 -2.25 7.85 -11.98
C THR A 19 -2.57 7.47 -10.53
N LEU A 20 -1.61 7.61 -9.62
CA LEU A 20 -1.73 7.10 -8.24
C LEU A 20 -2.98 7.64 -7.52
N GLY A 21 -3.38 8.89 -7.79
CA GLY A 21 -4.60 9.47 -7.22
C GLY A 21 -5.86 8.68 -7.55
N HIS A 22 -5.98 8.16 -8.77
CA HIS A 22 -7.12 7.35 -9.18
C HIS A 22 -7.20 6.03 -8.40
N ASP A 23 -6.07 5.35 -8.23
CA ASP A 23 -6.02 4.09 -7.47
C ASP A 23 -6.32 4.34 -5.98
N VAL A 24 -5.86 5.48 -5.44
CA VAL A 24 -6.18 5.91 -4.07
C VAL A 24 -7.68 6.14 -3.89
N GLU A 25 -8.33 6.85 -4.82
CA GLU A 25 -9.78 7.06 -4.80
C GLU A 25 -10.54 5.72 -4.85
N GLN A 26 -10.10 4.77 -5.67
CA GLN A 26 -10.73 3.45 -5.77
C GLN A 26 -10.63 2.66 -4.46
N ILE A 27 -9.47 2.62 -3.81
CA ILE A 27 -9.30 1.86 -2.55
C ILE A 27 -10.00 2.54 -1.36
N GLU A 28 -10.10 3.88 -1.37
CA GLU A 28 -10.88 4.62 -0.37
C GLU A 28 -12.37 4.26 -0.49
N GLN A 29 -12.91 4.26 -1.70
CA GLN A 29 -14.30 3.83 -1.98
C GLN A 29 -14.54 2.35 -1.63
N ALA A 30 -13.51 1.51 -1.73
CA ALA A 30 -13.57 0.11 -1.34
C ALA A 30 -13.52 -0.13 0.19
N GLY A 31 -13.32 0.92 0.99
CA GLY A 31 -13.30 0.85 2.46
C GLY A 31 -11.99 0.30 3.03
N ILE A 32 -10.87 0.48 2.33
CA ILE A 32 -9.54 0.08 2.82
C ILE A 32 -9.10 1.03 3.94
N ASP A 33 -8.54 0.48 5.02
CA ASP A 33 -8.18 1.28 6.19
C ASP A 33 -6.90 2.09 5.98
N ARG A 34 -5.92 1.54 5.25
CA ARG A 34 -4.56 2.11 5.09
C ARG A 34 -3.89 1.70 3.78
N ILE A 35 -2.81 2.41 3.45
CA ILE A 35 -1.88 2.07 2.37
C ILE A 35 -0.59 1.52 2.98
N GLN A 36 -0.13 0.39 2.45
CA GLN A 36 1.17 -0.21 2.75
C GLN A 36 2.22 0.29 1.75
N TRP A 37 3.34 0.75 2.28
CA TRP A 37 4.50 1.24 1.53
C TRP A 37 5.70 0.32 1.80
N ASP A 38 6.04 -0.52 0.83
CA ASP A 38 7.20 -1.40 0.93
C ASP A 38 8.43 -0.71 0.33
N VAL A 39 9.26 -0.13 1.20
CA VAL A 39 10.56 0.44 0.82
C VAL A 39 11.58 -0.69 0.69
N MET A 40 12.16 -0.81 -0.50
CA MET A 40 13.16 -1.83 -0.83
C MET A 40 14.42 -1.15 -1.37
N ASP A 41 15.57 -1.51 -0.82
CA ASP A 41 16.86 -0.81 -1.04
C ASP A 41 17.81 -1.54 -1.99
N GLY A 42 17.39 -2.66 -2.59
CA GLY A 42 18.24 -3.51 -3.43
C GLY A 42 19.34 -4.28 -2.69
N ARG A 43 19.47 -4.12 -1.36
CA ARG A 43 20.48 -4.81 -0.53
C ARG A 43 19.84 -5.86 0.38
N PHE A 44 18.78 -5.50 1.09
CA PHE A 44 18.02 -6.43 1.94
C PHE A 44 17.21 -7.42 1.08
N VAL A 45 16.64 -6.91 0.00
CA VAL A 45 15.94 -7.69 -1.03
C VAL A 45 16.44 -7.26 -2.42
N PRO A 46 16.41 -8.12 -3.45
CA PRO A 46 16.99 -7.81 -4.76
C PRO A 46 16.18 -6.78 -5.58
N ASN A 47 15.06 -6.30 -5.07
CA ASN A 47 14.23 -5.29 -5.72
C ASN A 47 14.53 -3.89 -5.15
N ILE A 48 14.38 -2.87 -6.00
CA ILE A 48 14.36 -1.46 -5.58
C ILE A 48 12.96 -0.92 -5.87
N THR A 49 12.34 -0.25 -4.90
CA THR A 49 11.01 0.36 -5.04
C THR A 49 11.12 1.89 -5.01
N PHE A 50 10.84 2.51 -3.86
CA PHE A 50 10.84 3.95 -3.63
C PHE A 50 11.50 4.27 -2.28
N GLY A 51 11.81 5.54 -2.04
CA GLY A 51 12.38 6.06 -0.79
C GLY A 51 11.92 7.50 -0.52
N PRO A 52 12.42 8.13 0.56
CA PRO A 52 12.11 9.52 0.91
C PRO A 52 12.55 10.55 -0.13
#